data_AF-A0AAI8XRB3-F1
#
_entry.id   AF-A0AAI8XRB3-F1
#
_cell.length_a   1.000
_cell.length_b   1.000
_cell.length_c   1.000
_cell.angle_alpha   90.00
_cell.angle_beta   90.00
_cell.angle_gamma   90.00
#
_symmetry.space_group_name_H-M   'P 1'
#
loop_
_entity.id
_entity.type
_entity.pdbx_description
1 polymer ?
#
loop_
_entity_poly.entity_id
_entity_poly.type
_entity_poly.pdbx_seq_one_letter_code
_entity_poly.pdbx_strand_id
1 'polypeptide(L)'
;MFGDWIATKNGMLDTLVTMVESGEIAHAQTRSELLAAIGHILDAGRRTGELREDVSAEDIAAGLIGVFTVAKPPEHGARASRLLNVLMDGLRARL
;
A
#
# COMPACT_ATOMS: atom_id res chain seq x y z
N MET A 1 -3.32 33.38 -25.70
CA MET A 1 -2.56 34.13 -24.67
C MET A 1 -3.09 34.03 -23.22
N PHE A 2 -4.25 33.41 -22.94
CA PHE A 2 -4.51 32.77 -21.63
C PHE A 2 -4.71 31.26 -21.81
N GLY A 3 -5.33 30.87 -22.94
CA GLY A 3 -5.44 29.48 -23.38
C GLY A 3 -4.10 28.78 -23.62
N ASP A 4 -3.10 29.46 -24.21
CA ASP A 4 -1.77 28.88 -24.43
C ASP A 4 -1.05 28.60 -23.09
N TRP A 5 -1.24 29.46 -22.08
CA TRP A 5 -0.67 29.27 -20.74
C TRP A 5 -1.33 28.11 -19.97
N ILE A 6 -2.66 27.98 -20.08
CA ILE A 6 -3.40 26.82 -19.54
C ILE A 6 -3.05 25.53 -20.30
N ALA A 7 -2.86 25.58 -21.61
CA ALA A 7 -2.46 24.44 -22.43
C ALA A 7 -1.04 23.96 -22.08
N THR A 8 -0.09 24.87 -21.87
CA THR A 8 1.27 24.49 -21.42
C THR A 8 1.26 23.91 -20.00
N LYS A 9 0.46 24.48 -19.08
CA LYS A 9 0.39 23.97 -17.70
C LYS A 9 -0.31 22.61 -17.61
N ASN A 10 -1.36 22.40 -18.39
CA ASN A 10 -2.07 21.12 -18.46
C ASN A 10 -1.25 20.06 -19.22
N GLY A 11 -0.50 20.43 -20.26
CA GLY A 11 0.41 19.51 -20.95
C GLY A 11 1.52 18.95 -20.06
N MET A 12 2.03 19.75 -19.12
CA MET A 12 2.98 19.27 -18.10
C MET A 12 2.32 18.32 -17.09
N LEU A 13 1.05 18.55 -16.74
CA LEU A 13 0.30 17.67 -15.84
C LEU A 13 0.02 16.31 -16.52
N ASP A 14 -0.37 16.33 -17.79
CA ASP A 14 -0.58 15.14 -18.61
C ASP A 14 0.71 14.32 -18.78
N THR A 15 1.86 15.00 -18.90
CA THR A 15 3.18 14.36 -18.96
C THR A 15 3.54 13.67 -17.64
N LEU A 16 3.23 14.29 -16.49
CA LEU A 16 3.42 13.67 -15.18
C LEU A 16 2.49 12.48 -14.96
N VAL A 17 1.23 12.58 -15.40
CA VAL A 17 0.27 11.47 -15.36
C VAL A 17 0.73 10.31 -16.25
N THR A 18 1.16 10.58 -17.49
CA THR A 18 1.69 9.53 -18.38
C THR A 18 2.99 8.91 -17.88
N MET A 19 3.86 9.64 -17.17
CA MET A 19 5.04 9.09 -16.51
C MET A 19 4.71 8.24 -15.27
N VAL A 20 3.56 8.49 -14.63
CA VAL A 20 3.02 7.64 -13.56
C VAL A 20 2.33 6.40 -14.15
N GLU A 21 1.56 6.57 -15.23
CA GLU A 21 0.87 5.49 -15.95
C GLU A 21 1.84 4.57 -16.70
N SER A 22 3.04 5.05 -17.10
CA SER A 22 4.12 4.23 -17.65
C SER A 22 4.83 3.35 -16.60
N GLY A 23 4.54 3.56 -15.31
CA GLY A 23 4.73 2.58 -14.24
C GLY A 23 6.16 2.27 -13.79
N GLU A 24 7.21 2.69 -14.49
CA GLU A 24 8.57 2.19 -14.18
C GLU A 24 9.19 2.81 -12.91
N ILE A 25 8.95 4.09 -12.63
CA ILE A 25 9.61 4.79 -11.51
C ILE A 25 8.62 5.06 -10.37
N ALA A 26 7.38 5.46 -10.70
CA ALA A 26 6.37 5.79 -9.71
C ALA A 26 5.90 4.55 -8.92
N HIS A 27 5.61 3.43 -9.60
CA HIS A 27 5.23 2.21 -8.88
C HIS A 27 6.38 1.62 -8.07
N ALA A 28 7.62 1.69 -8.57
CA ALA A 28 8.78 1.20 -7.83
C ALA A 28 9.02 2.03 -6.55
N GLN A 29 8.96 3.37 -6.66
CA GLN A 29 9.11 4.27 -5.52
C GLN A 29 7.96 4.13 -4.53
N THR A 30 6.70 4.16 -4.99
CA THR A 30 5.53 3.97 -4.12
C THR A 30 5.54 2.60 -3.45
N ARG A 31 5.97 1.54 -4.15
CA ARG A 31 6.14 0.21 -3.56
C ARG A 31 7.21 0.23 -2.47
N SER A 32 8.35 0.88 -2.73
CA SER A 32 9.44 1.01 -1.75
C SER A 32 8.97 1.76 -0.50
N GLU A 33 8.29 2.89 -0.66
CA GLU A 33 7.74 3.68 0.45
C GLU A 33 6.69 2.90 1.26
N LEU A 34 5.82 2.15 0.58
CA LEU A 34 4.83 1.30 1.22
C LEU A 34 5.49 0.19 2.06
N LEU A 35 6.48 -0.50 1.50
CA LEU A 35 7.22 -1.55 2.21
C LEU A 35 8.00 -0.98 3.40
N ALA A 36 8.61 0.20 3.25
CA ALA A 36 9.28 0.88 4.35
C ALA A 36 8.31 1.24 5.48
N ALA A 37 7.14 1.77 5.14
CA ALA A 37 6.09 2.11 6.11
C ALA A 37 5.60 0.85 6.87
N ILE A 38 5.35 -0.25 6.15
CA ILE A 38 4.99 -1.53 6.76
C ILE A 38 6.10 -2.02 7.68
N GLY A 39 7.36 -1.95 7.24
CA GLY A 39 8.54 -2.32 8.04
C GLY A 39 8.61 -1.54 9.35
N HIS A 40 8.40 -0.22 9.32
CA HIS A 40 8.39 0.61 10.52
C HIS A 40 7.30 0.19 11.53
N ILE A 41 6.11 -0.20 11.06
CA ILE A 41 5.03 -0.69 11.91
C ILE A 41 5.40 -2.05 12.52
N LEU A 42 5.92 -2.97 11.72
CA LEU A 42 6.35 -4.29 12.19
C LEU A 42 7.46 -4.17 13.24
N ASP A 43 8.47 -3.33 12.99
CA ASP A 43 9.55 -3.12 13.93
C ASP A 43 9.08 -2.50 15.25
N ALA A 44 8.09 -1.59 15.20
CA ALA A 44 7.48 -1.05 16.40
C ALA A 44 6.77 -2.14 17.22
N GLY A 45 5.96 -2.99 16.58
CA GLY A 45 5.25 -4.07 17.26
C GLY A 45 6.17 -5.20 17.76
N ARG A 46 7.30 -5.45 17.08
CA ARG A 46 8.32 -6.39 17.57
C ARG A 46 9.02 -5.87 18.82
N ARG A 47 9.37 -4.57 18.85
CA ARG A 47 9.99 -3.94 20.04
C ARG A 47 9.09 -4.00 21.28
N THR A 48 7.77 -4.00 21.11
CA THR A 48 6.81 -4.15 22.21
C THR A 48 6.46 -5.60 22.52
N GLY A 49 6.94 -6.57 21.72
CA GLY A 49 6.59 -7.98 21.86
C GLY A 49 5.15 -8.30 21.45
N GLU A 50 4.47 -7.39 20.76
CA GLU A 50 3.08 -7.58 20.29
C GLU A 50 3.01 -8.37 18.99
N LEU A 51 4.03 -8.24 18.13
CA LEU A 51 4.08 -8.87 16.81
C LEU A 51 5.20 -9.92 16.71
N ARG A 52 4.91 -11.00 15.98
CA ARG A 52 5.88 -12.06 15.66
C ARG A 52 7.01 -11.55 14.75
N GLU A 53 8.19 -12.17 14.87
CA GLU A 53 9.40 -11.73 14.17
C GLU A 53 9.59 -12.35 12.78
N ASP A 54 8.94 -13.48 12.50
CA ASP A 54 9.13 -14.33 11.33
C ASP A 54 8.24 -13.96 10.12
N VAL A 55 7.86 -12.68 9.98
CA VAL A 55 7.04 -12.18 8.86
C VAL A 55 7.66 -10.93 8.26
N SER A 56 7.82 -10.87 6.94
CA SER A 56 8.42 -9.71 6.24
C SER A 56 7.39 -8.63 5.88
N ALA A 57 7.86 -7.43 5.53
CA ALA A 57 6.97 -6.37 5.02
C ALA A 57 6.32 -6.77 3.68
N GLU A 58 7.04 -7.53 2.87
CA GLU A 58 6.57 -8.10 1.60
C GLU A 58 5.42 -9.08 1.81
N ASP A 59 5.50 -9.94 2.82
CA ASP A 59 4.42 -10.88 3.16
C ASP A 59 3.14 -10.14 3.55
N ILE A 60 3.26 -9.07 4.35
CA ILE A 60 2.13 -8.21 4.72
C ILE A 60 1.54 -7.52 3.50
N ALA A 61 2.38 -6.94 2.65
CA ALA A 61 1.93 -6.27 1.43
C ALA A 61 1.18 -7.24 0.51
N ALA A 62 1.70 -8.46 0.32
CA ALA A 62 1.04 -9.51 -0.45
C ALA A 62 -0.32 -9.92 0.17
N GLY A 63 -0.39 -10.04 1.49
CA GLY A 63 -1.64 -10.31 2.22
C GLY A 63 -2.69 -9.22 1.99
N LEU A 64 -2.31 -7.95 2.11
CA LEU A 64 -3.21 -6.80 1.88
C LEU A 64 -3.71 -6.78 0.43
N ILE A 65 -2.83 -7.02 -0.55
CA ILE A 65 -3.22 -7.14 -1.96
C ILE A 65 -4.25 -8.25 -2.15
N GLY A 66 -4.02 -9.42 -1.55
CA GLY A 66 -4.96 -10.54 -1.58
C GLY A 66 -6.34 -10.16 -1.03
N VAL A 67 -6.39 -9.52 0.16
CA VAL A 67 -7.64 -9.07 0.79
C VAL A 67 -8.40 -8.08 -0.10
N PHE A 68 -7.74 -7.04 -0.59
CA PHE A 68 -8.40 -6.00 -1.38
C PHE A 68 -8.76 -6.45 -2.79
N THR A 69 -8.13 -7.52 -3.29
CA THR A 69 -8.53 -8.16 -4.56
C THR A 69 -9.84 -8.93 -4.42
N VAL A 70 -10.05 -9.67 -3.33
CA VAL A 70 -11.23 -10.55 -3.15
C VAL A 70 -12.37 -9.91 -2.36
N ALA A 71 -12.12 -8.79 -1.69
CA ALA A 71 -13.08 -8.08 -0.84
C ALA A 71 -12.99 -6.55 -1.05
N LYS A 72 -13.19 -6.11 -2.29
CA LYS A 72 -13.13 -4.69 -2.65
C LYS A 72 -14.25 -3.88 -1.95
N PRO A 73 -13.93 -2.79 -1.24
CA PRO A 73 -14.94 -1.86 -0.71
C PRO A 73 -15.58 -1.01 -1.82
N PRO A 74 -16.81 -0.47 -1.62
CA PRO A 74 -17.61 -0.56 -0.40
C PRO A 74 -18.46 -1.84 -0.29
N GLU A 75 -18.75 -2.51 -1.42
CA GLU A 75 -19.65 -3.68 -1.53
C GLU A 75 -19.29 -4.84 -0.60
N HIS A 76 -18.00 -5.05 -0.33
CA HIS A 76 -17.50 -6.14 0.50
C HIS A 76 -16.78 -5.66 1.77
N GLY A 77 -17.07 -4.44 2.23
CA GLY A 77 -16.41 -3.85 3.41
C GLY A 77 -16.40 -4.75 4.64
N ALA A 78 -17.53 -5.38 4.98
CA ALA A 78 -17.61 -6.30 6.11
C ALA A 78 -16.72 -7.56 5.94
N ARG A 79 -16.56 -8.06 4.71
CA ARG A 79 -15.65 -9.18 4.42
C ARG A 79 -14.19 -8.72 4.53
N ALA A 80 -13.87 -7.54 3.98
CA ALA A 80 -12.53 -6.96 4.09
C ALA A 80 -12.12 -6.79 5.55
N SER A 81 -12.98 -6.23 6.40
CA SER A 81 -12.71 -6.10 7.84
C SER A 81 -12.44 -7.44 8.53
N ARG A 82 -13.22 -8.49 8.23
CA ARG A 82 -12.97 -9.83 8.79
C ARG A 82 -11.63 -10.41 8.33
N LEU A 83 -11.28 -10.27 7.05
CA LEU A 83 -10.01 -10.75 6.53
C LEU A 83 -8.81 -9.98 7.09
N LEU A 84 -8.94 -8.66 7.28
CA LEU A 84 -7.93 -7.85 7.95
C LEU A 84 -7.75 -8.27 9.42
N ASN A 85 -8.84 -8.59 10.13
CA ASN A 85 -8.75 -9.12 11.49
C ASN A 85 -8.00 -10.46 11.52
N VAL A 86 -8.31 -11.38 10.60
CA VAL A 86 -7.60 -12.66 10.48
C VAL A 86 -6.11 -12.45 10.20
N LEU A 87 -5.77 -11.52 9.31
CA LEU A 87 -4.38 -11.15 9.03
C LEU A 87 -3.70 -10.66 10.31
N MET A 88 -4.31 -9.69 11.02
CA MET A 88 -3.76 -9.14 12.26
C MET A 88 -3.63 -10.16 13.39
N ASP A 89 -4.62 -11.05 13.56
CA ASP A 89 -4.58 -12.13 14.52
C ASP A 89 -3.39 -13.07 14.25
N GLY A 90 -3.08 -13.33 12.97
CA GLY A 90 -1.93 -14.14 12.55
C GLY A 90 -0.56 -13.47 12.74
N LEU A 91 -0.52 -12.16 13.02
CA LEU A 91 0.70 -11.41 13.32
C LEU A 91 1.03 -11.33 14.81
N ARG A 92 0.10 -11.69 15.70
CA ARG A 92 0.37 -11.65 17.13
C ARG A 92 1.58 -12.52 17.49
N ALA A 93 2.36 -12.07 18.46
CA ALA A 93 3.46 -12.85 19.01
C ALA A 93 2.98 -14.22 19.49
N ARG A 94 3.78 -15.26 19.20
CA ARG A 94 3.55 -16.60 19.76
C ARG A 94 4.23 -16.64 21.12
N LEU A 95 3.45 -16.89 22.17
CA LEU A 95 3.93 -17.16 23.52
C LEU A 95 4.63 -18.52 23.58
#